data_AF-A0A1G6KTS6-F1
#
_entry.id   AF-A0A1G6KTS6-F1
#
_cell.length_a   1.000
_cell.length_b   1.000
_cell.length_c   1.000
_cell.angle_alpha   90.00
_cell.angle_beta   90.00
_cell.angle_gamma   90.00
#
_symmetry.space_group_name_H-M   'P 1'
#
loop_
_entity.id
_entity.type
_entity.pdbx_description
1 polymer ?
#
loop_
_entity_poly.entity_id
_entity_poly.type
_entity_poly.pdbx_seq_one_letter_code
_entity_poly.pdbx_strand_id
1 'polypeptide(L)'
;MAGNSPSTREMVQLINNVLGQHVLSEQQLNQIMKGAKKAHERGGMESVLEYLMKVTQADVEKGEVEQFAKSVQKDPQKGMDILQGKRKAPRNRKK
;
A
#
# COMPACT_ATOMS: atom_id res chain seq x y z
N MET A 1 1.63 -16.95 -19.29
CA MET A 1 2.71 -16.58 -18.34
C MET A 1 2.04 -16.38 -16.98
N ALA A 2 2.28 -17.26 -16.02
CA ALA A 2 1.61 -17.25 -14.72
C ALA A 2 1.96 -15.97 -13.96
N GLY A 3 0.94 -15.29 -13.43
CA GLY A 3 1.05 -14.04 -12.70
C GLY A 3 1.83 -14.19 -11.40
N ASN A 4 3.07 -13.73 -11.39
CA ASN A 4 3.89 -13.67 -10.19
C ASN A 4 3.55 -12.41 -9.40
N SER A 5 2.50 -12.50 -8.58
CA SER A 5 2.36 -11.58 -7.45
C SER A 5 3.59 -11.71 -6.56
N PRO A 6 4.24 -10.62 -6.15
CA PRO A 6 5.43 -10.69 -5.32
C PRO A 6 5.13 -11.40 -4.00
N SER A 7 6.08 -12.21 -3.54
CA SER A 7 6.04 -12.81 -2.21
C SER A 7 6.03 -11.72 -1.14
N THR A 8 5.55 -12.02 0.07
CA THR A 8 5.60 -11.09 1.21
C THR A 8 7.00 -10.49 1.41
N ARG A 9 8.04 -11.32 1.32
CA ARG A 9 9.44 -10.89 1.42
C ARG A 9 9.83 -9.89 0.34
N GLU A 10 9.47 -10.17 -0.91
CA GLU A 10 9.74 -9.28 -2.04
C GLU A 10 9.01 -7.95 -1.88
N MET A 11 7.76 -7.99 -1.41
CA MET A 11 6.96 -6.80 -1.11
C MET A 11 7.62 -5.91 -0.05
N VAL A 12 8.13 -6.50 1.03
CA VAL A 12 8.88 -5.77 2.08
C VAL A 12 10.11 -5.09 1.49
N GLN A 13 10.87 -5.81 0.67
CA GLN A 13 12.06 -5.25 0.03
C GLN A 13 11.70 -4.07 -0.87
N LEU A 14 10.66 -4.21 -1.72
CA LEU A 14 10.21 -3.12 -2.58
C LEU A 14 9.79 -1.88 -1.77
N ILE A 15 9.01 -2.06 -0.70
CA ILE A 15 8.56 -0.93 0.14
C ILE A 15 9.75 -0.22 0.80
N ASN A 16 10.65 -0.98 1.40
CA ASN A 16 11.85 -0.42 2.04
C ASN A 16 12.76 0.29 1.02
N ASN A 17 12.89 -0.26 -0.19
CA ASN A 17 13.67 0.35 -1.27
C ASN A 17 13.06 1.66 -1.74
N VAL A 18 11.74 1.71 -1.93
CA VAL A 18 11.01 2.93 -2.37
C VAL A 18 11.12 4.04 -1.35
N LEU A 19 11.12 3.70 -0.06
CA LEU A 19 11.24 4.66 1.05
C LEU A 19 12.70 5.00 1.39
N GLY A 20 13.66 4.31 0.77
CA GLY A 20 15.10 4.53 0.96
C GLY A 20 15.63 4.14 2.34
N GLN A 21 14.83 3.44 3.15
CA GLN A 21 15.17 3.05 4.52
C GLN A 21 14.37 1.81 4.94
N HIS A 22 14.85 1.12 5.98
CA HIS A 22 14.13 0.01 6.54
C HIS A 22 12.94 0.50 7.37
N VAL A 23 11.72 0.41 6.83
CA VAL A 23 10.50 0.86 7.50
C VAL A 23 9.69 -0.28 8.12
N LEU A 24 9.82 -1.50 7.59
CA LEU A 24 9.08 -2.65 8.08
C LEU A 24 9.74 -3.99 7.75
N SER A 25 9.45 -4.99 8.58
CA SER A 25 9.83 -6.40 8.43
C SER A 25 8.71 -7.26 7.83
N GLU A 26 9.02 -8.50 7.44
CA GLU A 26 8.03 -9.47 6.95
C GLU A 26 6.95 -9.79 8.00
N GLN A 27 7.33 -9.87 9.27
CA GLN A 27 6.37 -10.09 10.35
C GLN A 27 5.40 -8.91 10.48
N GLN A 28 5.92 -7.68 10.40
CA GLN A 28 5.08 -6.47 10.43
C GLN A 28 4.15 -6.41 9.21
N LEU A 29 4.65 -6.69 8.00
CA LEU A 29 3.80 -6.75 6.80
C LEU A 29 2.69 -7.79 6.94
N ASN A 30 3.02 -8.98 7.44
CA ASN A 30 2.03 -10.03 7.67
C ASN A 30 0.95 -9.61 8.68
N GLN A 31 1.30 -8.87 9.73
CA GLN A 31 0.32 -8.34 10.68
C GLN A 31 -0.56 -7.26 10.03
N ILE A 32 0.02 -6.37 9.23
CA ILE A 32 -0.71 -5.36 8.46
C ILE A 32 -1.71 -6.04 7.52
N MET A 33 -1.29 -7.07 6.77
CA MET A 33 -2.17 -7.81 5.86
C MET A 33 -3.30 -8.55 6.59
N LYS A 34 -3.02 -9.15 7.75
CA LYS A 34 -4.05 -9.78 8.60
C LYS A 34 -5.06 -8.75 9.11
N GLY A 35 -4.59 -7.57 9.54
CA GLY A 35 -5.46 -6.49 10.00
C GLY A 35 -6.32 -5.91 8.87
N ALA A 36 -5.71 -5.66 7.71
CA ALA A 36 -6.42 -5.20 6.51
C ALA A 36 -7.49 -6.20 6.06
N LYS A 37 -7.19 -7.51 6.05
CA LYS A 37 -8.19 -8.55 5.74
C LYS A 37 -9.38 -8.50 6.69
N LYS A 38 -9.13 -8.42 8.00
CA LYS A 38 -10.20 -8.31 9.01
C LYS A 38 -11.02 -7.03 8.85
N ALA A 39 -10.38 -5.92 8.49
CA ALA A 39 -11.07 -4.66 8.24
C ALA A 39 -11.98 -4.78 6.99
N HIS A 40 -11.47 -5.39 5.92
CA HIS A 40 -12.23 -5.65 4.70
C HIS A 40 -13.47 -6.52 4.96
N GLU A 41 -13.33 -7.58 5.77
CA GLU A 41 -14.45 -8.45 6.14
C GLU A 41 -15.55 -7.72 6.94
N ARG A 42 -15.21 -6.63 7.63
CA ARG A 42 -16.16 -5.89 8.50
C ARG A 42 -16.84 -4.72 7.80
N GLY A 43 -16.14 -4.02 6.90
CA GLY A 43 -16.64 -2.79 6.30
C GLY A 43 -16.09 -2.50 4.90
N GLY A 44 -15.53 -3.51 4.23
CA GLY A 44 -15.04 -3.39 2.87
C GLY A 44 -13.81 -2.49 2.76
N MET A 45 -13.63 -1.88 1.58
CA MET A 45 -12.41 -1.13 1.25
C MET A 45 -12.23 0.13 2.11
N GLU A 46 -13.31 0.79 2.53
CA GLU A 46 -13.21 1.99 3.36
C GLU A 46 -12.51 1.67 4.71
N SER A 47 -12.94 0.60 5.37
CA SER A 47 -12.31 0.15 6.62
C SER A 47 -10.86 -0.29 6.44
N VAL A 48 -10.47 -0.80 5.26
CA VAL A 48 -9.05 -1.09 4.95
C VAL A 48 -8.24 0.19 4.94
N LEU A 49 -8.74 1.25 4.30
CA LEU A 49 -8.02 2.53 4.22
C LEU A 49 -7.88 3.17 5.59
N GLU A 50 -8.95 3.17 6.39
CA GLU A 50 -8.90 3.65 7.78
C GLU A 50 -7.89 2.88 8.63
N TYR A 51 -7.85 1.54 8.49
CA TYR A 51 -6.87 0.72 9.17
C TYR A 51 -5.43 1.07 8.76
N LEU A 52 -5.17 1.19 7.46
CA LEU A 52 -3.85 1.51 6.93
C LEU A 52 -3.39 2.91 7.36
N MET A 53 -4.26 3.92 7.32
CA MET A 53 -3.95 5.27 7.81
C MET A 53 -3.61 5.25 9.30
N LYS A 54 -4.37 4.50 10.11
CA LYS A 54 -4.12 4.38 11.55
C LYS A 54 -2.79 3.69 11.87
N VAL A 55 -2.45 2.63 11.15
CA VAL A 55 -1.21 1.86 11.40
C VAL A 55 0.03 2.59 10.90
N THR A 56 -0.07 3.25 9.76
CA THR A 56 1.07 3.99 9.17
C THR A 56 1.27 5.37 9.79
N GLN A 57 0.28 5.89 10.53
CA GLN A 57 0.26 7.26 11.04
C GLN A 57 0.55 8.31 9.94
N ALA A 58 0.20 7.98 8.69
CA ALA A 58 0.48 8.84 7.56
C ALA A 58 -0.41 10.09 7.63
N ASP A 59 0.20 11.26 7.56
CA ASP A 59 -0.49 12.54 7.41
C ASP A 59 -0.93 12.70 5.93
N VAL A 60 -2.03 12.03 5.59
CA VAL A 60 -2.60 11.99 4.23
C VAL A 60 -4.09 12.26 4.28
N GLU A 61 -4.59 13.01 3.30
CA GLU A 61 -6.02 13.26 3.19
C GLU A 61 -6.75 11.97 2.74
N LYS A 62 -7.80 11.57 3.49
CA LYS A 62 -8.58 10.34 3.21
C LYS A 62 -9.01 10.26 1.73
N GLY A 63 -9.45 11.38 1.17
CA GLY A 63 -9.90 11.46 -0.23
C GLY A 63 -8.79 11.15 -1.25
N GLU A 64 -7.56 11.58 -1.00
CA GLU A 64 -6.42 11.27 -1.88
C GLU A 64 -6.08 9.78 -1.84
N VAL A 65 -6.08 9.19 -0.64
CA VAL A 65 -5.82 7.76 -0.44
C VAL A 65 -6.91 6.92 -1.12
N GLU A 66 -8.17 7.31 -0.97
CA GLU A 66 -9.31 6.64 -1.62
C GLU A 66 -9.23 6.70 -3.14
N GLN A 67 -8.90 7.86 -3.71
CA GLN A 67 -8.74 8.00 -5.16
C GLN A 67 -7.59 7.16 -5.69
N PHE A 68 -6.46 7.17 -4.98
CA PHE A 68 -5.31 6.34 -5.33
C PHE A 68 -5.65 4.85 -5.25
N ALA A 69 -6.29 4.41 -4.18
CA ALA A 69 -6.74 3.03 -3.99
C ALA A 69 -7.69 2.58 -5.10
N LYS A 70 -8.67 3.42 -5.49
CA LYS A 70 -9.56 3.15 -6.64
C LYS A 70 -8.79 3.06 -7.95
N SER A 71 -7.77 3.89 -8.16
CA SER A 71 -6.92 3.81 -9.35
C SER A 71 -6.11 2.51 -9.39
N VAL A 72 -5.57 2.06 -8.26
CA VAL A 72 -4.83 0.78 -8.16
C VAL A 72 -5.77 -0.41 -8.28
N GLN A 73 -6.99 -0.34 -7.75
CA GLN A 73 -7.99 -1.40 -7.91
C GLN A 73 -8.38 -1.59 -9.38
N LYS A 74 -8.49 -0.49 -10.13
CA LYS A 74 -8.76 -0.53 -11.59
C LYS A 74 -7.56 -0.98 -12.40
N ASP A 75 -6.34 -0.67 -11.94
CA ASP A 75 -5.08 -1.00 -12.60
C ASP A 75 -4.02 -1.34 -11.54
N PRO A 76 -3.92 -2.62 -11.14
CA PRO A 76 -2.96 -3.05 -10.12
C PRO A 76 -1.51 -2.81 -10.52
N GLN A 77 -1.24 -2.71 -11.83
CA GLN A 77 0.08 -2.52 -12.38
C GLN A 77 0.63 -1.14 -12.05
N LYS A 78 -0.22 -0.12 -11.90
CA LYS A 78 0.18 1.20 -11.37
C LYS A 78 0.83 1.11 -9.99
N GLY A 79 0.26 0.30 -9.09
CA GLY A 79 0.82 0.11 -7.75
C GLY A 79 2.20 -0.55 -7.81
N MET A 80 2.35 -1.58 -8.66
CA MET A 80 3.62 -2.27 -8.84
C MET A 80 4.68 -1.40 -9.51
N ASP A 81 4.32 -0.58 -10.49
CA ASP A 81 5.23 0.36 -11.13
C ASP A 81 5.82 1.36 -10.12
N ILE A 82 5.00 1.82 -9.17
CA ILE A 82 5.47 2.70 -8.09
C ILE A 82 6.47 1.96 -7.20
N LEU A 83 6.14 0.73 -6.82
CA LEU A 83 6.98 -0.08 -5.95
C LEU A 83 8.30 -0.51 -6.59
N GLN A 84 8.31 -0.66 -7.91
CA GLN A 84 9.51 -0.93 -8.71
C GLN A 84 10.30 0.34 -9.05
N GLY A 85 9.84 1.52 -8.61
CA GLY A 85 10.47 2.81 -8.93
C GLY A 85 10.31 3.26 -10.39
N LYS A 86 9.53 2.53 -11.19
CA LYS A 86 9.22 2.88 -12.60
C LYS A 86 8.29 4.08 -12.70
N ARG A 87 7.49 4.34 -11.65
CA ARG A 87 6.65 5.53 -11.51
C ARG A 87 6.87 6.17 -10.15
N LYS A 88 6.78 7.49 -10.07
CA LYS A 88 6.80 8.21 -8.79
C LYS A 88 5.44 8.06 -8.12
N ALA A 89 5.43 7.80 -6.81
CA ALA A 89 4.21 7.92 -6.02
C ALA A 89 3.64 9.35 -6.17
N PRO A 90 2.31 9.53 -6.19
CA PRO A 90 1.72 10.86 -6.20
C PRO A 90 2.27 11.66 -5.01
N ARG A 91 3.07 12.69 -5.32
CA ARG A 91 3.59 13.62 -4.33
C ARG A 91 2.54 14.68 -4.10
N ASN A 92 2.12 14.82 -2.85
CA ASN A 92 1.23 15.88 -2.43
C ASN A 92 1.84 17.24 -2.86
N ARG A 93 1.21 17.93 -3.82
CA ARG A 93 1.60 19.29 -4.20
C ARG A 93 1.00 20.20 -3.15
N LYS A 94 1.75 20.46 -2.07
CA LYS A 94 1.49 21.62 -1.22
C LYS A 94 1.54 22.85 -2.13
N LYS A 95 0.38 23.47 -2.35
CA LYS A 95 0.26 24.82 -2.92
C LYS A 95 0.32 25.81 -1.79
#